data_AF-A0AA39XZU6-F1
#
_entry.id   AF-A0AA39XZU6-F1
#
_cell.length_a   1.000
_cell.length_b   1.000
_cell.length_c   1.000
_cell.angle_alpha   90.00
_cell.angle_beta   90.00
_cell.angle_gamma   90.00
#
_symmetry.space_group_name_H-M   'P 1'
#
loop_
_entity.id
_entity.type
_entity.pdbx_description
1 polymer ?
#
loop_
_entity_poly.entity_id
_entity_poly.type
_entity_poly.pdbx_seq_one_letter_code
_entity_poly.pdbx_strand_id
1 'polypeptide(L)'
;MLAFQAPSVYQASKCYFTYGKMGHVDPKQPPSKSKPWTTLLGQDFVHRLDLIVPEEAYEAVHAAVVQNREAPQFKRVVISLRDVLSGDFFTEYIKKGNIMMVSEGRIGIDNVYCLKDGVLTMFLDKETYERAGLVGKPHGVKGKRGLKPRWVVEFALKGDSMFPGKKGFERLVYASKNALSAPVTWLFCNVAGTVPTPDPLLQHSPANHTATPDILQSVEAAIPLLQPAAEYIESGARDDLESFSTELYEWLSLVRLESPRINPRDDIDPFLCRYHAPDPVTPGKLCKISWQGYLEFLATVPNAPSCGHQTRWENISCGR
;
A
#
# COMPACT_ATOMS: atom_id res chain seq x y z
N MET A 1 5.58 -10.78 -23.46
CA MET A 1 5.79 -11.07 -22.02
C MET A 1 7.02 -10.30 -21.57
N LEU A 2 6.85 -9.22 -20.79
CA LEU A 2 7.99 -8.45 -20.27
C LEU A 2 8.47 -9.12 -18.99
N ALA A 3 9.54 -9.91 -19.08
CA ALA A 3 10.28 -10.38 -17.92
C ALA A 3 11.19 -9.26 -17.43
N PHE A 4 10.97 -8.80 -16.20
CA PHE A 4 11.86 -7.83 -15.58
C PHE A 4 13.18 -8.53 -15.23
N GLN A 5 14.30 -8.01 -15.74
CA GLN A 5 15.62 -8.43 -15.27
C GLN A 5 15.74 -8.18 -13.77
N ALA A 6 16.35 -9.12 -13.05
CA ALA A 6 16.68 -8.92 -11.64
C ALA A 6 17.56 -7.66 -11.50
N PRO A 7 17.21 -6.72 -10.61
CA PRO A 7 17.97 -5.48 -10.46
C PRO A 7 19.43 -5.79 -10.13
N SER A 8 20.35 -5.05 -10.75
CA SER A 8 21.77 -5.13 -10.39
C SER A 8 21.95 -4.69 -8.93
N VAL A 9 22.96 -5.23 -8.26
CA VAL A 9 23.24 -5.03 -6.82
C VAL A 9 23.41 -3.55 -6.43
N TYR A 10 23.57 -2.64 -7.41
CA TYR A 10 23.85 -1.21 -7.21
C TYR A 10 22.68 -0.27 -7.54
N GLN A 11 21.60 -0.74 -8.16
CA GLN A 11 20.43 0.08 -8.47
C GLN A 11 19.17 -0.59 -7.91
N ALA A 12 18.72 -0.14 -6.74
CA ALA A 12 17.36 -0.40 -6.32
C ALA A 12 16.44 0.47 -7.20
N SER A 13 15.51 -0.15 -7.93
CA SER A 13 14.51 0.57 -8.71
C SER A 13 13.72 1.49 -7.78
N LYS A 14 13.83 2.81 -7.99
CA LYS A 14 13.17 3.83 -7.16
C LYS A 14 11.67 3.95 -7.47
N CYS A 15 11.26 3.56 -8.67
CA CYS A 15 9.90 3.60 -9.16
C CYS A 15 9.62 2.36 -10.02
N TYR A 16 8.40 1.83 -9.94
CA TYR A 16 7.91 0.79 -10.84
C TYR A 16 6.78 1.39 -11.67
N PHE A 17 6.98 1.46 -12.97
CA PHE A 17 5.95 1.91 -13.90
C PHE A 17 5.19 0.71 -14.48
N THR A 18 3.88 0.84 -14.60
CA THR A 18 3.04 -0.11 -15.31
C THR A 18 1.94 0.63 -16.05
N TYR A 19 1.80 0.32 -17.34
CA TYR A 19 0.75 0.83 -18.20
C TYR A 19 -0.15 -0.32 -18.66
N GLY A 20 -1.44 -0.04 -18.83
CA GLY A 20 -2.42 -0.97 -19.38
C GLY A 20 -3.76 -0.31 -19.63
N LYS A 21 -4.51 -0.78 -20.63
CA LYS A 21 -5.91 -0.39 -20.83
C LYS A 21 -6.78 -1.17 -19.84
N MET A 22 -7.57 -0.47 -19.04
CA MET A 22 -8.60 -1.10 -18.23
C MET A 22 -9.77 -1.47 -19.16
N GLY A 23 -10.06 -2.78 -19.27
CA GLY A 23 -11.29 -3.25 -19.92
C GLY A 23 -12.51 -2.95 -19.06
N HIS A 24 -13.70 -3.40 -19.48
CA HIS A 24 -14.89 -3.33 -18.62
C HIS A 24 -14.61 -4.09 -17.31
N VAL A 25 -14.70 -3.36 -16.19
CA VAL A 25 -14.50 -3.92 -14.84
C VAL A 25 -15.88 -4.26 -14.31
N ASP A 26 -16.17 -5.55 -14.12
CA ASP A 26 -17.33 -5.95 -13.32
C ASP A 26 -17.04 -5.55 -11.86
N PRO A 27 -17.84 -4.65 -11.25
CA PRO A 27 -17.62 -4.22 -9.87
C PRO A 27 -17.68 -5.38 -8.86
N LYS A 28 -18.33 -6.49 -9.20
CA LYS A 28 -18.43 -7.68 -8.36
C LYS A 28 -17.26 -8.65 -8.57
N GLN A 29 -16.54 -8.53 -9.68
CA GLN A 29 -15.40 -9.39 -10.04
C GLN A 29 -14.30 -8.56 -10.72
N PRO A 30 -13.58 -7.72 -9.96
CA PRO A 30 -12.47 -6.97 -10.52
C PRO A 30 -11.40 -7.92 -11.07
N PRO A 31 -10.77 -7.62 -12.23
CA PRO A 31 -9.72 -8.47 -12.78
C PRO A 31 -8.58 -8.59 -11.78
N SER A 32 -8.15 -9.81 -11.44
CA SER A 32 -7.09 -10.04 -10.45
C SER A 32 -5.76 -10.48 -11.08
N LYS A 33 -5.78 -10.87 -12.35
CA LYS A 33 -4.64 -11.53 -13.03
C LYS A 33 -3.93 -10.67 -14.06
N SER A 34 -4.52 -9.55 -14.46
CA SER A 34 -3.93 -8.63 -15.44
C SER A 34 -3.33 -7.40 -14.76
N LYS A 35 -2.38 -6.75 -15.45
CA LYS A 35 -1.94 -5.41 -15.08
C LYS A 35 -3.05 -4.39 -15.38
N PRO A 36 -3.22 -3.33 -14.58
CA PRO A 36 -2.42 -2.97 -13.40
C PRO A 36 -2.84 -3.69 -12.09
N TRP A 37 -3.94 -4.44 -12.11
CA TRP A 37 -4.55 -5.02 -10.91
C TRP A 37 -3.61 -5.90 -10.07
N THR A 38 -2.79 -6.74 -10.70
CA THR A 38 -1.79 -7.54 -9.96
C THR A 38 -0.79 -6.69 -9.19
N THR A 39 -0.44 -5.50 -9.70
CA THR A 39 0.50 -4.57 -9.06
C THR A 39 -0.15 -3.84 -7.89
N LEU A 40 -1.43 -3.51 -8.05
CA LEU A 40 -2.24 -2.87 -7.02
C LEU A 40 -2.55 -3.83 -5.85
N LEU A 41 -3.01 -5.05 -6.18
CA LEU A 41 -3.27 -6.13 -5.21
C LEU A 41 -2.00 -6.59 -4.49
N GLY A 42 -0.85 -6.48 -5.14
CA GLY A 42 0.45 -6.80 -4.56
C GLY A 42 0.96 -5.77 -3.54
N GLN A 43 0.26 -4.66 -3.31
CA GLN A 43 0.64 -3.73 -2.24
C GLN A 43 0.27 -4.31 -0.87
N ASP A 44 1.23 -4.30 0.05
CA ASP A 44 1.05 -4.89 1.39
C ASP A 44 0.16 -3.99 2.25
N PHE A 45 0.71 -2.84 2.64
CA PHE A 45 0.10 -1.85 3.52
C PHE A 45 0.16 -0.50 2.82
N VAL A 46 -0.96 0.23 2.79
CA VAL A 46 -1.03 1.57 2.19
C VAL A 46 -1.25 2.59 3.30
N HIS A 47 -0.32 3.53 3.43
CA HIS A 47 -0.44 4.61 4.40
C HIS A 47 -1.23 5.79 3.83
N ARG A 48 -0.99 6.10 2.55
CA ARG A 48 -1.59 7.25 1.86
C ARG A 48 -2.04 6.85 0.48
N LEU A 49 -3.25 7.27 0.12
CA LEU A 49 -3.85 7.10 -1.19
C LEU A 49 -4.25 8.49 -1.70
N ASP A 50 -3.67 8.95 -2.81
CA ASP A 50 -4.10 10.18 -3.47
C ASP A 50 -4.70 9.82 -4.84
N LEU A 51 -5.95 10.22 -5.04
CA LEU A 51 -6.70 10.12 -6.30
C LEU A 51 -6.74 11.51 -6.95
N ILE A 52 -6.13 11.64 -8.12
CA ILE A 52 -6.08 12.89 -8.89
C ILE A 52 -6.94 12.71 -10.13
N VAL A 53 -7.91 13.60 -10.31
CA VAL A 53 -8.88 13.56 -11.40
C VAL A 53 -9.07 14.94 -12.03
N PRO A 54 -9.47 15.03 -13.31
CA PRO A 54 -9.97 16.27 -13.89
C PRO A 54 -11.20 16.79 -13.12
N GLU A 55 -11.34 18.10 -13.02
CA GLU A 55 -12.46 18.74 -12.30
C GLU A 55 -13.83 18.29 -12.83
N GLU A 56 -13.96 18.09 -14.14
CA GLU A 56 -15.19 17.63 -14.77
C GLU A 56 -15.63 16.22 -14.34
N ALA A 57 -14.71 15.38 -13.85
CA ALA A 57 -14.99 14.03 -13.39
C ALA A 57 -15.23 13.96 -11.87
N TYR A 58 -14.98 15.06 -11.15
CA TYR A 58 -14.97 15.07 -9.69
C TYR A 58 -16.29 14.60 -9.08
N GLU A 59 -17.43 15.13 -9.53
CA GLU A 59 -18.73 14.80 -8.94
C GLU A 59 -19.07 13.30 -9.05
N ALA A 60 -18.81 12.70 -10.21
CA ALA A 60 -19.05 11.28 -10.43
C ALA A 60 -18.13 10.41 -9.56
N VAL A 61 -16.85 10.79 -9.45
CA VAL A 61 -15.86 10.10 -8.63
C VAL A 61 -16.18 10.24 -7.14
N HIS A 62 -16.46 11.46 -6.68
CA HIS A 62 -16.81 11.76 -5.30
C HIS A 62 -18.07 11.00 -4.85
N ALA A 63 -19.10 10.95 -5.69
CA ALA A 63 -20.28 10.13 -5.42
C ALA A 63 -19.93 8.63 -5.27
N ALA A 64 -19.06 8.11 -6.14
CA ALA A 64 -18.70 6.69 -6.15
C ALA A 64 -17.78 6.27 -4.98
N VAL A 65 -16.87 7.14 -4.54
CA VAL A 65 -15.79 6.78 -3.60
C VAL A 65 -15.90 7.41 -2.23
N VAL A 66 -16.61 8.53 -2.11
CA VAL A 66 -16.77 9.27 -0.84
C VAL A 66 -18.19 9.16 -0.32
N GLN A 67 -19.21 9.60 -1.08
CA GLN A 67 -20.57 9.71 -0.55
C GLN A 67 -21.23 8.36 -0.26
N ASN A 68 -21.01 7.36 -1.12
CA ASN A 68 -21.66 6.06 -1.02
C ASN A 68 -20.83 4.99 -0.28
N ARG A 69 -19.79 5.40 0.44
CA ARG A 69 -18.89 4.49 1.15
C ARG A 69 -18.57 5.00 2.54
N GLU A 70 -18.47 4.09 3.49
CA GLU A 70 -17.92 4.42 4.80
C GLU A 70 -16.41 4.68 4.68
N ALA A 71 -15.95 5.71 5.38
CA ALA A 71 -14.52 6.00 5.44
C ALA A 71 -13.77 4.81 6.10
N PRO A 72 -12.60 4.41 5.56
CA PRO A 72 -11.85 3.28 6.08
C PRO A 72 -11.52 3.44 7.56
N GLN A 73 -11.74 2.38 8.32
CA GLN A 73 -11.48 2.36 9.75
C GLN A 73 -10.31 1.45 10.07
N PHE A 74 -9.48 1.89 11.00
CA PHE A 74 -8.42 1.09 11.57
C PHE A 74 -8.31 1.38 13.06
N LYS A 75 -7.66 0.49 13.79
CA LYS A 75 -7.50 0.58 15.24
C LYS A 75 -6.02 0.56 15.58
N ARG A 76 -5.62 1.34 16.56
CA ARG A 76 -4.30 1.24 17.20
C ARG A 76 -4.46 0.53 18.54
N VAL A 77 -3.68 -0.51 18.77
CA VAL A 77 -3.83 -1.37 19.96
C VAL A 77 -2.46 -1.82 20.46
N VAL A 78 -2.29 -1.95 21.76
CA VAL A 78 -1.09 -2.57 22.35
C VAL A 78 -1.45 -3.99 22.77
N ILE A 79 -0.85 -4.97 22.11
CA ILE A 79 -1.15 -6.39 22.32
C ILE A 79 0.12 -7.23 22.12
N SER A 80 0.29 -8.28 22.91
CA SER A 80 1.41 -9.21 22.76
C SER A 80 1.16 -10.19 21.60
N LEU A 81 2.25 -10.69 21.00
CA LEU A 81 2.12 -11.72 19.96
C LEU A 81 1.50 -13.01 20.52
N ARG A 82 1.67 -13.28 21.82
CA ARG A 82 1.00 -14.38 22.51
C ARG A 82 -0.52 -14.24 22.44
N ASP A 83 -1.04 -13.07 22.76
CA ASP A 83 -2.49 -12.83 22.80
C ASP A 83 -3.08 -12.91 21.40
N VAL A 84 -2.37 -12.37 20.39
CA VAL A 84 -2.73 -12.53 18.96
C VAL A 84 -2.81 -14.00 18.54
N LEU A 85 -1.92 -14.86 19.07
CA LEU A 85 -1.85 -16.29 18.74
C LEU A 85 -2.69 -17.18 19.66
N SER A 86 -3.58 -16.61 20.48
CA SER A 86 -4.35 -17.39 21.44
C SER A 86 -5.82 -16.96 21.54
N GLY A 87 -6.61 -17.83 22.17
CA GLY A 87 -8.01 -17.58 22.49
C GLY A 87 -8.88 -17.18 21.29
N ASP A 88 -9.84 -16.31 21.58
CA ASP A 88 -10.84 -15.88 20.61
C ASP A 88 -10.24 -14.96 19.54
N PHE A 89 -9.14 -14.23 19.84
CA PHE A 89 -8.48 -13.42 18.82
C PHE A 89 -7.98 -14.29 17.66
N PHE A 90 -7.24 -15.35 17.97
CA PHE A 90 -6.73 -16.27 16.95
C PHE A 90 -7.85 -16.99 16.20
N THR A 91 -8.90 -17.38 16.91
CA THR A 91 -10.01 -18.14 16.32
C THR A 91 -10.90 -17.28 15.44
N GLU A 92 -11.35 -16.13 15.95
CA GLU A 92 -12.32 -15.28 15.25
C GLU A 92 -11.66 -14.42 14.18
N TYR A 93 -10.55 -13.73 14.49
CA TYR A 93 -9.93 -12.82 13.52
C TYR A 93 -8.99 -13.52 12.54
N ILE A 94 -8.23 -14.52 12.99
CA ILE A 94 -7.19 -15.16 12.15
C ILE A 94 -7.72 -16.39 11.43
N LYS A 95 -8.40 -17.32 12.12
CA LYS A 95 -8.90 -18.56 11.48
C LYS A 95 -10.16 -18.31 10.67
N LYS A 96 -11.17 -17.66 11.26
CA LYS A 96 -12.47 -17.42 10.60
C LYS A 96 -12.51 -16.13 9.79
N GLY A 97 -11.90 -15.07 10.31
CA GLY A 97 -11.93 -13.73 9.74
C GLY A 97 -10.84 -13.44 8.70
N ASN A 98 -10.77 -12.16 8.33
CA ASN A 98 -9.67 -11.60 7.56
C ASN A 98 -9.26 -10.27 8.18
N ILE A 99 -8.01 -10.20 8.62
CA ILE A 99 -7.45 -9.00 9.25
C ILE A 99 -6.10 -8.68 8.64
N MET A 100 -5.75 -7.41 8.75
CA MET A 100 -4.45 -6.89 8.40
C MET A 100 -3.88 -6.19 9.62
N MET A 101 -2.65 -6.52 10.00
CA MET A 101 -1.95 -5.88 11.11
C MET A 101 -0.48 -5.63 10.81
N VAL A 102 0.05 -4.53 11.33
CA VAL A 102 1.48 -4.22 11.32
C VAL A 102 1.89 -3.64 12.66
N SER A 103 2.98 -4.13 13.23
CA SER A 103 3.52 -3.59 14.47
C SER A 103 4.32 -2.31 14.22
N GLU A 104 4.56 -1.56 15.27
CA GLU A 104 5.54 -0.48 15.25
C GLU A 104 6.96 -0.98 14.91
N GLY A 105 7.80 -0.06 14.44
CA GLY A 105 9.20 -0.30 14.09
C GLY A 105 9.51 -0.13 12.60
N ARG A 106 10.79 -0.08 12.26
CA ARG A 106 11.30 0.06 10.90
C ARG A 106 11.92 -1.24 10.43
N ILE A 107 11.42 -1.81 9.34
CA ILE A 107 11.98 -3.03 8.74
C ILE A 107 13.47 -2.81 8.43
N GLY A 108 14.31 -3.72 8.91
CA GLY A 108 15.78 -3.64 8.80
C GLY A 108 16.47 -3.02 10.02
N ILE A 109 15.74 -2.32 10.89
CA ILE A 109 16.27 -1.68 12.11
C ILE A 109 15.63 -2.26 13.38
N ASP A 110 14.32 -2.42 13.40
CA ASP A 110 13.59 -2.92 14.56
C ASP A 110 13.07 -4.34 14.31
N ASN A 111 12.59 -4.98 15.36
CA ASN A 111 11.77 -6.18 15.21
C ASN A 111 10.37 -5.76 14.79
N VAL A 112 9.90 -6.24 13.65
CA VAL A 112 8.61 -5.86 13.07
C VAL A 112 7.80 -7.10 12.76
N TYR A 113 6.52 -7.06 13.11
CA TYR A 113 5.57 -8.13 12.86
C TYR A 113 4.49 -7.64 11.89
N CYS A 114 4.22 -8.43 10.87
CA CYS A 114 3.22 -8.17 9.85
C CYS A 114 2.27 -9.36 9.78
N LEU A 115 0.97 -9.11 9.79
CA LEU A 115 -0.06 -10.13 9.58
C LEU A 115 -0.96 -9.69 8.43
N LYS A 116 -0.97 -10.45 7.34
CA LYS A 116 -1.82 -10.20 6.19
C LYS A 116 -2.20 -11.53 5.56
N ASP A 117 -3.46 -11.66 5.13
CA ASP A 117 -3.98 -12.87 4.47
C ASP A 117 -3.73 -14.16 5.28
N GLY A 118 -3.76 -14.06 6.62
CA GLY A 118 -3.49 -15.17 7.52
C GLY A 118 -2.03 -15.63 7.57
N VAL A 119 -1.09 -14.85 7.03
CA VAL A 119 0.36 -15.10 7.12
C VAL A 119 0.99 -14.10 8.08
N LEU A 120 1.63 -14.62 9.13
CA LEU A 120 2.45 -13.85 10.06
C LEU A 120 3.89 -13.84 9.55
N THR A 121 4.40 -12.65 9.24
CA THR A 121 5.79 -12.40 8.83
C THR A 121 6.47 -11.59 9.92
N MET A 122 7.61 -12.09 10.42
CA MET A 122 8.37 -11.47 11.51
C MET A 122 9.77 -11.15 11.01
N PHE A 123 10.13 -9.87 11.05
CA PHE A 123 11.48 -9.39 10.78
C PHE A 123 12.20 -9.25 12.11
N LEU A 124 13.22 -10.07 12.32
CA LEU A 124 13.92 -10.18 13.60
C LEU A 124 15.40 -9.82 13.45
N ASP A 125 15.94 -9.17 14.47
CA ASP A 125 17.38 -9.11 14.67
C ASP A 125 17.97 -10.49 15.02
N LYS A 126 19.30 -10.55 15.00
CA LYS A 126 20.04 -11.79 15.29
C LYS A 126 19.70 -12.36 16.66
N GLU A 127 19.72 -11.53 17.70
CA GLU A 127 19.61 -11.98 19.08
C GLU A 127 18.22 -12.56 19.35
N THR A 128 17.20 -11.82 18.93
CA THR A 128 15.80 -12.18 19.07
C THR A 128 15.48 -13.42 18.24
N TYR A 129 16.01 -13.53 17.02
CA TYR A 129 15.85 -14.73 16.18
C TYR A 129 16.46 -15.98 16.82
N GLU A 130 17.72 -15.89 17.28
CA GLU A 130 18.42 -17.02 17.90
C GLU A 130 17.74 -17.46 19.20
N ARG A 131 17.29 -16.50 20.03
CA ARG A 131 16.54 -16.77 21.26
C ARG A 131 15.14 -17.34 21.01
N ALA A 132 14.45 -16.85 19.98
CA ALA A 132 13.14 -17.38 19.59
C ALA A 132 13.26 -18.81 19.07
N GLY A 133 14.43 -19.16 18.52
CA GLY A 133 14.70 -20.49 18.00
C GLY A 133 13.67 -20.88 16.95
N LEU A 134 13.26 -19.97 16.08
CA LEU A 134 12.32 -20.23 14.99
C LEU A 134 13.07 -20.50 13.68
N VAL A 135 12.43 -21.16 12.73
CA VAL A 135 13.03 -21.42 11.41
C VAL A 135 12.75 -20.22 10.51
N GLY A 136 13.81 -19.46 10.20
CA GLY A 136 13.74 -18.31 9.31
C GLY A 136 14.81 -18.36 8.22
N LYS A 137 14.74 -17.37 7.33
CA LYS A 137 15.70 -17.15 6.23
C LYS A 137 16.37 -15.80 6.44
N PRO A 138 17.67 -15.64 6.10
CA PRO A 138 18.33 -14.34 6.17
C PRO A 138 17.57 -13.29 5.36
N HIS A 139 17.42 -12.10 5.93
CA HIS A 139 16.71 -10.97 5.34
C HIS A 139 17.69 -9.82 5.07
N GLY A 140 17.58 -9.22 3.89
CA GLY A 140 18.44 -8.13 3.44
C GLY A 140 19.67 -8.59 2.64
N VAL A 141 20.37 -7.62 2.06
CA VAL A 141 21.51 -7.86 1.16
C VAL A 141 22.73 -8.29 1.98
N LYS A 142 23.27 -9.48 1.66
CA LYS A 142 24.54 -9.95 2.23
C LYS A 142 25.68 -8.99 1.83
N GLY A 143 26.44 -8.49 2.79
CA GLY A 143 27.80 -7.96 2.54
C GLY A 143 28.01 -6.45 2.52
N LYS A 144 27.04 -5.59 2.88
CA LYS A 144 27.35 -4.17 3.14
C LYS A 144 27.95 -3.99 4.54
N ARG A 145 29.18 -3.48 4.62
CA ARG A 145 29.83 -3.05 5.88
C ARG A 145 28.87 -2.14 6.67
N GLY A 146 28.53 -2.54 7.90
CA GLY A 146 27.73 -1.73 8.83
C GLY A 146 26.26 -2.14 9.03
N LEU A 147 25.69 -3.01 8.19
CA LEU A 147 24.32 -3.50 8.40
C LEU A 147 24.32 -4.75 9.30
N LYS A 148 23.57 -4.70 10.40
CA LYS A 148 23.36 -5.86 11.28
C LYS A 148 22.56 -6.94 10.54
N PRO A 149 22.94 -8.22 10.63
CA PRO A 149 22.21 -9.30 9.97
C PRO A 149 20.79 -9.41 10.53
N ARG A 150 19.84 -9.74 9.66
CA ARG A 150 18.41 -9.87 9.97
C ARG A 150 17.87 -11.20 9.46
N TRP A 151 16.78 -11.65 10.05
CA TRP A 151 16.05 -12.84 9.65
C TRP A 151 14.59 -12.51 9.41
N VAL A 152 13.99 -13.17 8.42
CA VAL A 152 12.55 -13.17 8.22
C VAL A 152 12.00 -14.56 8.50
N VAL A 153 10.96 -14.62 9.32
CA VAL A 153 10.28 -15.83 9.76
C VAL A 153 8.82 -15.73 9.34
N GLU A 154 8.28 -16.74 8.66
CA GLU A 154 6.93 -16.72 8.09
C GLU A 154 6.12 -17.91 8.58
N PHE A 155 4.88 -17.66 9.02
CA PHE A 155 3.93 -18.68 9.45
C PHE A 155 2.57 -18.47 8.78
N ALA A 156 2.12 -19.46 8.01
CA ALA A 156 0.76 -19.49 7.46
C ALA A 156 -0.23 -19.93 8.56
N LEU A 157 -0.71 -18.97 9.35
CA LEU A 157 -1.56 -19.19 10.53
C LEU A 157 -2.90 -19.86 10.22
N LYS A 158 -3.39 -19.79 8.98
CA LYS A 158 -4.60 -20.49 8.54
C LYS A 158 -4.38 -21.99 8.24
N GLY A 159 -3.15 -22.44 8.07
CA GLY A 159 -2.86 -23.84 7.70
C GLY A 159 -3.17 -24.88 8.79
N ASP A 160 -3.28 -26.14 8.37
CA ASP A 160 -3.61 -27.32 9.20
C ASP A 160 -2.57 -27.62 10.29
N SER A 161 -1.35 -27.09 10.14
CA SER A 161 -0.26 -27.22 11.12
C SER A 161 -0.31 -26.15 12.21
N MET A 162 -1.18 -25.15 12.09
CA MET A 162 -1.27 -23.99 12.99
C MET A 162 -2.48 -24.11 13.92
N PHE A 163 -2.47 -25.16 14.74
CA PHE A 163 -3.50 -25.45 15.74
C PHE A 163 -2.85 -25.91 17.06
N PRO A 164 -3.49 -25.67 18.21
CA PRO A 164 -3.02 -26.19 19.50
C PRO A 164 -2.73 -27.70 19.44
N GLY A 165 -1.63 -28.15 20.04
CA GLY A 165 -1.18 -29.55 20.00
C GLY A 165 -0.26 -29.92 18.84
N LYS A 166 -0.08 -29.05 17.84
CA LYS A 166 0.89 -29.26 16.75
C LYS A 166 2.23 -28.65 17.12
N LYS A 167 3.32 -29.44 17.03
CA LYS A 167 4.69 -29.02 17.40
C LYS A 167 5.13 -27.68 16.77
N GLY A 168 4.76 -27.43 15.51
CA GLY A 168 5.10 -26.18 14.82
C GLY A 168 4.42 -24.96 15.45
N PHE A 169 3.13 -25.07 15.73
CA PHE A 169 2.36 -24.02 16.39
C PHE A 169 2.78 -23.84 17.85
N GLU A 170 3.01 -24.93 18.58
CA GLU A 170 3.49 -24.88 19.97
C GLU A 170 4.84 -24.19 20.10
N ARG A 171 5.75 -24.40 19.14
CA ARG A 171 7.04 -23.70 19.09
C ARG A 171 6.87 -22.20 18.86
N LEU A 172 5.94 -21.80 17.98
CA LEU A 172 5.61 -20.39 17.77
C LEU A 172 5.00 -19.76 19.02
N VAL A 173 4.04 -20.44 19.66
CA VAL A 173 3.42 -19.99 20.92
C VAL A 173 4.43 -19.95 22.07
N TYR A 174 5.40 -20.87 22.11
CA TYR A 174 6.49 -20.81 23.08
C TYR A 174 7.38 -19.60 22.84
N ALA A 175 7.77 -19.33 21.59
CA ALA A 175 8.56 -18.15 21.25
C ALA A 175 7.83 -16.85 21.62
N SER A 176 6.51 -16.77 21.39
CA SER A 176 5.69 -15.60 21.76
C SER A 176 5.52 -15.40 23.27
N LYS A 177 5.70 -16.44 24.08
CA LYS A 177 5.71 -16.34 25.55
C LYS A 177 7.08 -15.98 26.13
N ASN A 178 8.16 -16.21 25.38
CA ASN A 178 9.53 -16.09 25.88
C ASN A 178 10.27 -14.97 25.13
N ALA A 179 10.83 -15.29 23.95
CA ALA A 179 11.68 -14.38 23.18
C ALA A 179 10.92 -13.20 22.56
N LEU A 180 9.62 -13.36 22.28
CA LEU A 180 8.76 -12.34 21.64
C LEU A 180 7.61 -11.94 22.59
N SER A 181 7.90 -11.87 23.89
CA SER A 181 6.90 -11.71 24.96
C SER A 181 6.43 -10.27 25.18
N ALA A 182 7.23 -9.28 24.78
CA ALA A 182 6.88 -7.89 24.97
C ALA A 182 5.62 -7.52 24.17
N PRO A 183 4.62 -6.87 24.78
CA PRO A 183 3.55 -6.21 24.06
C PRO A 183 4.13 -5.14 23.12
N VAL A 184 3.55 -5.02 21.93
CA VAL A 184 3.93 -3.98 20.97
C VAL A 184 2.68 -3.26 20.49
N THR A 185 2.87 -2.05 19.97
CA THR A 185 1.80 -1.29 19.33
C THR A 185 1.55 -1.85 17.93
N TRP A 186 0.30 -2.09 17.60
CA TRP A 186 -0.16 -2.53 16.30
C TRP A 186 -1.11 -1.51 15.69
N LEU A 187 -1.04 -1.37 14.37
CA LEU A 187 -2.17 -0.95 13.56
C LEU A 187 -2.94 -2.19 13.14
N PHE A 188 -4.26 -2.16 13.30
CA PHE A 188 -5.19 -3.26 13.04
C PHE A 188 -6.28 -2.78 12.09
N CYS A 189 -6.57 -3.55 11.05
CA CYS A 189 -7.70 -3.33 10.14
C CYS A 189 -8.48 -4.64 9.98
N ASN A 190 -9.81 -4.58 10.17
CA ASN A 190 -10.70 -5.71 9.93
C ASN A 190 -11.21 -5.67 8.49
N VAL A 191 -10.55 -6.41 7.62
CA VAL A 191 -10.85 -6.50 6.19
C VAL A 191 -12.19 -7.21 5.93
N ALA A 192 -12.57 -8.16 6.80
CA ALA A 192 -13.80 -8.91 6.63
C ALA A 192 -15.08 -8.06 6.77
N GLY A 193 -14.99 -6.86 7.36
CA GLY A 193 -16.12 -5.96 7.62
C GLY A 193 -17.07 -6.43 8.73
N THR A 194 -17.09 -7.73 9.05
CA THR A 194 -17.87 -8.29 10.15
C THR A 194 -17.04 -8.36 11.43
N VAL A 195 -17.54 -7.74 12.50
CA VAL A 195 -16.89 -7.77 13.82
C VAL A 195 -17.41 -8.98 14.61
N PRO A 196 -16.54 -9.84 15.17
CA PRO A 196 -16.97 -10.95 16.01
C PRO A 196 -17.74 -10.49 17.24
N THR A 197 -18.67 -11.32 17.73
CA THR A 197 -19.42 -11.04 18.97
C THR A 197 -19.22 -12.18 19.97
N PRO A 198 -18.60 -11.94 21.15
CA PRO A 198 -17.99 -10.67 21.59
C PRO A 198 -16.73 -10.31 20.78
N ASP A 199 -16.37 -9.02 20.70
CA ASP A 199 -15.15 -8.56 20.00
C ASP A 199 -13.90 -8.84 20.87
N PRO A 200 -13.02 -9.78 20.48
CA PRO A 200 -11.82 -10.13 21.25
C PRO A 200 -10.81 -9.00 21.39
N LEU A 201 -10.91 -7.95 20.56
CA LEU A 201 -10.00 -6.81 20.59
C LEU A 201 -10.35 -5.82 21.72
N LEU A 202 -11.62 -5.75 22.15
CA LEU A 202 -12.08 -4.75 23.12
C LEU A 202 -11.39 -4.85 24.47
N GLN A 203 -10.99 -6.05 24.90
CA GLN A 203 -10.25 -6.26 26.16
C GLN A 203 -8.90 -5.53 26.19
N HIS A 204 -8.35 -5.15 25.02
CA HIS A 204 -7.09 -4.43 24.90
C HIS A 204 -7.26 -2.92 24.71
N SER A 205 -8.47 -2.39 24.90
CA SER A 205 -8.79 -0.96 24.81
C SER A 205 -8.26 -0.28 23.53
N PRO A 206 -8.64 -0.77 22.33
CA PRO A 206 -8.13 -0.24 21.08
C PRO A 206 -8.58 1.21 20.85
N ALA A 207 -7.68 2.04 20.32
CA ALA A 207 -7.99 3.39 19.85
C ALA A 207 -8.51 3.32 18.41
N ASN A 208 -9.73 3.81 18.18
CA ASN A 208 -10.34 3.83 16.84
C ASN A 208 -9.83 5.05 16.04
N HIS A 209 -9.57 4.83 14.76
CA HIS A 209 -9.20 5.84 13.80
C HIS A 209 -10.00 5.67 12.50
N THR A 210 -10.34 6.78 11.89
CA THR A 210 -11.06 6.83 10.61
C THR A 210 -10.23 7.64 9.63
N ALA A 211 -9.90 7.06 8.49
CA ALA A 211 -9.22 7.75 7.40
C ALA A 211 -10.25 8.56 6.60
N THR A 212 -10.58 9.76 7.08
CA THR A 212 -11.50 10.66 6.39
C THR A 212 -10.83 11.22 5.12
N PRO A 213 -11.55 11.31 4.00
CA PRO A 213 -11.01 11.92 2.79
C PRO A 213 -10.74 13.41 3.00
N ASP A 214 -9.55 13.85 2.61
CA ASP A 214 -9.19 15.25 2.42
C ASP A 214 -9.37 15.60 0.94
N ILE A 215 -10.04 16.72 0.66
CA ILE A 215 -10.49 17.06 -0.70
C ILE A 215 -9.99 18.45 -1.06
N LEU A 216 -9.25 18.52 -2.16
CA LEU A 216 -8.80 19.75 -2.78
C LEU A 216 -9.43 19.86 -4.18
N GLN A 217 -10.20 20.91 -4.42
CA GLN A 217 -10.90 21.14 -5.69
C GLN A 217 -10.30 22.32 -6.46
N SER A 218 -10.59 22.39 -7.76
CA SER A 218 -10.29 23.53 -8.63
C SER A 218 -8.81 23.93 -8.67
N VAL A 219 -7.89 22.96 -8.58
CA VAL A 219 -6.45 23.20 -8.66
C VAL A 219 -6.07 23.53 -10.10
N GLU A 220 -5.71 24.79 -10.37
CA GLU A 220 -5.23 25.21 -11.69
C GLU A 220 -3.87 24.54 -12.00
N ALA A 221 -3.82 23.80 -13.10
CA ALA A 221 -2.62 23.07 -13.49
C ALA A 221 -2.35 23.14 -15.01
N ALA A 222 -1.08 23.23 -15.34
CA ALA A 222 -0.48 22.87 -16.62
C ALA A 222 -0.45 21.33 -16.70
N ILE A 223 -1.44 20.73 -17.36
CA ILE A 223 -1.61 19.27 -17.43
C ILE A 223 -0.83 18.73 -18.64
N PRO A 224 0.20 17.88 -18.43
CA PRO A 224 0.96 17.28 -19.52
C PRO A 224 0.18 16.13 -20.18
N LEU A 225 0.75 15.53 -21.22
CA LEU A 225 0.23 14.28 -21.76
C LEU A 225 0.38 13.15 -20.73
N LEU A 226 -0.72 12.49 -20.38
CA LEU A 226 -0.75 11.45 -19.33
C LEU A 226 -0.75 10.02 -19.87
N GLN A 227 -0.80 9.87 -21.20
CA GLN A 227 -0.73 8.59 -21.87
C GLN A 227 0.57 8.51 -22.68
N PRO A 228 1.36 7.43 -22.54
CA PRO A 228 2.53 7.25 -23.40
C PRO A 228 2.10 7.12 -24.86
N ALA A 229 2.93 7.61 -25.78
CA ALA A 229 2.70 7.46 -27.21
C ALA A 229 2.66 5.98 -27.60
N ALA A 230 1.80 5.62 -28.55
CA ALA A 230 1.65 4.24 -29.02
C ALA A 230 2.98 3.66 -29.53
N GLU A 231 3.78 4.51 -30.18
CA GLU A 231 5.11 4.20 -30.69
C GLU A 231 6.07 3.69 -29.61
N TYR A 232 6.04 4.27 -28.40
CA TYR A 232 6.90 3.85 -27.28
C TYR A 232 6.54 2.44 -26.80
N ILE A 233 5.25 2.09 -26.87
CA ILE A 233 4.75 0.78 -26.45
C ILE A 233 5.05 -0.28 -27.52
N GLU A 234 4.86 0.05 -28.80
CA GLU A 234 4.97 -0.89 -29.92
C GLU A 234 6.41 -1.19 -30.31
N SER A 235 7.29 -0.19 -30.27
CA SER A 235 8.71 -0.33 -30.65
C SER A 235 9.56 -1.01 -29.57
N GLY A 236 9.06 -1.09 -28.32
CA GLY A 236 9.85 -1.54 -27.18
C GLY A 236 10.97 -0.55 -26.79
N ALA A 237 10.87 0.72 -27.20
CA ALA A 237 11.78 1.79 -26.85
C ALA A 237 11.72 2.09 -25.35
N ARG A 238 12.55 1.37 -24.60
CA ARG A 238 12.59 1.40 -23.14
C ARG A 238 12.95 2.79 -22.60
N ASP A 239 13.88 3.46 -23.25
CA ASP A 239 14.41 4.75 -22.79
C ASP A 239 13.36 5.86 -22.90
N ASP A 240 12.57 5.88 -23.98
CA ASP A 240 11.48 6.85 -24.16
C ASP A 240 10.38 6.65 -23.10
N LEU A 241 10.02 5.38 -22.84
CA LEU A 241 9.05 5.05 -21.81
C LEU A 241 9.55 5.41 -20.40
N GLU A 242 10.86 5.24 -20.15
CA GLU A 242 11.50 5.63 -18.90
C GLU A 242 11.50 7.16 -18.70
N SER A 243 11.84 7.94 -19.73
CA SER A 243 11.79 9.41 -19.68
C SER A 243 10.37 9.90 -19.41
N PHE A 244 9.41 9.44 -20.22
CA PHE A 244 7.99 9.78 -20.06
C PHE A 244 7.47 9.45 -18.65
N SER A 245 7.79 8.25 -18.15
CA SER A 245 7.33 7.82 -16.83
C SER A 245 7.94 8.63 -15.70
N THR A 246 9.20 9.05 -15.85
CA THR A 246 9.92 9.86 -14.87
C THR A 246 9.35 11.27 -14.81
N GLU A 247 9.22 11.92 -15.97
CA GLU A 247 8.65 13.25 -16.12
C GLU A 247 7.20 13.31 -15.59
N LEU A 248 6.38 12.32 -15.94
CA LEU A 248 5.01 12.21 -15.44
C LEU A 248 4.97 12.01 -13.92
N TYR A 249 5.85 11.17 -13.38
CA TYR A 249 5.94 10.94 -11.94
C TYR A 249 6.38 12.20 -11.19
N GLU A 250 7.31 12.98 -11.73
CA GLU A 250 7.73 14.26 -11.17
C GLU A 250 6.56 15.26 -11.14
N TRP A 251 5.84 15.40 -12.26
CA TRP A 251 4.66 16.27 -12.32
C TRP A 251 3.57 15.84 -11.32
N LEU A 252 3.21 14.56 -11.29
CA LEU A 252 2.24 14.03 -10.32
C LEU A 252 2.70 14.27 -8.87
N SER A 253 3.99 14.16 -8.59
CA SER A 253 4.54 14.44 -7.27
C SER A 253 4.35 15.92 -6.89
N LEU A 254 4.51 16.85 -7.82
CA LEU A 254 4.25 18.27 -7.58
C LEU A 254 2.75 18.56 -7.36
N VAL A 255 1.86 17.86 -8.08
CA VAL A 255 0.41 17.92 -7.80
C VAL A 255 0.11 17.45 -6.37
N ARG A 256 0.71 16.34 -5.94
CA ARG A 256 0.52 15.80 -4.57
C ARG A 256 1.02 16.74 -3.49
N LEU A 257 2.15 17.41 -3.75
CA LEU A 257 2.76 18.42 -2.88
C LEU A 257 2.07 19.79 -2.94
N GLU A 258 1.03 19.95 -3.77
CA GLU A 258 0.33 21.22 -3.98
C GLU A 258 1.30 22.34 -4.39
N SER A 259 2.30 21.96 -5.18
CA SER A 259 3.36 22.87 -5.55
C SER A 259 2.83 23.93 -6.51
N PRO A 260 3.18 25.22 -6.34
CA PRO A 260 2.80 26.26 -7.29
C PRO A 260 3.41 26.04 -8.68
N ARG A 261 4.40 25.14 -8.81
CA ARG A 261 5.10 24.82 -10.08
C ARG A 261 4.19 24.20 -11.14
N ILE A 262 3.05 23.66 -10.73
CA ILE A 262 2.07 23.11 -11.67
C ILE A 262 1.17 24.21 -12.25
N ASN A 263 1.13 25.42 -11.67
CA ASN A 263 0.21 26.45 -12.11
C ASN A 263 0.62 26.96 -13.50
N PRO A 264 -0.30 27.06 -14.48
CA PRO A 264 0.03 27.52 -15.84
C PRO A 264 0.46 28.99 -15.92
N ARG A 265 0.21 29.78 -14.86
CA ARG A 265 0.62 31.20 -14.74
C ARG A 265 1.82 31.38 -13.83
N ASP A 266 2.51 30.31 -13.47
CA ASP A 266 3.71 30.37 -12.65
C ASP A 266 4.84 31.08 -13.41
N ASP A 267 5.33 32.18 -12.86
CA ASP A 267 6.41 33.01 -13.43
C ASP A 267 7.57 33.11 -12.44
N ILE A 268 8.20 31.97 -12.19
CA ILE A 268 9.34 31.90 -11.29
C ILE A 268 10.63 32.27 -12.00
N ASP A 269 11.49 32.92 -11.24
CA ASP A 269 12.85 33.15 -11.68
C ASP A 269 13.54 31.81 -12.06
N PRO A 270 13.99 31.65 -13.32
CA PRO A 270 14.71 30.45 -13.76
C PRO A 270 15.99 30.15 -12.98
N PHE A 271 16.57 31.12 -12.28
CA PHE A 271 17.69 30.90 -11.35
C PHE A 271 17.26 30.13 -10.09
N LEU A 272 15.99 30.23 -9.68
CA LEU A 272 15.44 29.53 -8.51
C LEU A 272 14.85 28.16 -8.88
N CYS A 273 14.15 28.07 -10.00
CA CYS A 273 13.53 26.83 -10.44
C CYS A 273 13.46 26.75 -11.97
N ARG A 274 13.92 25.63 -12.54
CA ARG A 274 13.89 25.35 -13.99
C ARG A 274 12.85 24.30 -14.37
N TYR A 275 12.09 23.82 -13.38
CA TYR A 275 11.04 22.86 -13.64
C TYR A 275 9.96 23.48 -14.53
N HIS A 276 9.51 22.72 -15.51
CA HIS A 276 8.32 23.00 -16.31
C HIS A 276 7.55 21.69 -16.48
N ALA A 277 6.24 21.78 -16.67
CA ALA A 277 5.43 20.60 -16.94
C ALA A 277 5.86 19.97 -18.29
N PRO A 278 5.87 18.64 -18.41
CA PRO A 278 6.28 17.97 -19.64
C PRO A 278 5.41 18.37 -20.84
N ASP A 279 6.05 18.75 -21.95
CA ASP A 279 5.32 19.11 -23.16
C ASP A 279 4.74 17.88 -23.88
N PRO A 280 3.57 18.02 -24.54
CA PRO A 280 2.72 19.21 -24.62
C PRO A 280 1.83 19.38 -23.38
N VAL A 281 1.57 20.64 -23.03
CA VAL A 281 0.76 21.03 -21.87
C VAL A 281 -0.60 21.60 -22.28
N THR A 282 -1.65 21.23 -21.54
CA THR A 282 -2.98 21.87 -21.61
C THR A 282 -3.35 22.48 -20.26
N PRO A 283 -3.66 23.80 -20.17
CA PRO A 283 -4.19 24.38 -18.95
C PRO A 283 -5.55 23.75 -18.60
N GLY A 284 -5.71 23.38 -17.34
CA GLY A 284 -6.96 22.81 -16.83
C GLY A 284 -7.06 22.91 -15.32
N LYS A 285 -8.11 22.29 -14.79
CA LYS A 285 -8.35 22.21 -13.34
C LYS A 285 -8.42 20.77 -12.90
N LEU A 286 -7.83 20.51 -11.75
CA LEU A 286 -7.75 19.19 -11.14
C LEU A 286 -8.45 19.19 -9.78
N CYS A 287 -8.94 18.02 -9.41
CA CYS A 287 -9.34 17.72 -8.04
C CYS A 287 -8.45 16.60 -7.50
N LYS A 288 -8.11 16.70 -6.21
CA LYS A 288 -7.37 15.69 -5.46
C LYS A 288 -8.21 15.21 -4.28
N ILE A 289 -8.36 13.90 -4.16
CA ILE A 289 -8.97 13.25 -3.00
C ILE A 289 -7.90 12.39 -2.34
N SER A 290 -7.63 12.65 -1.06
CA SER A 290 -6.54 12.05 -0.31
C SER A 290 -7.07 11.32 0.92
N TRP A 291 -6.67 10.07 1.10
CA TRP A 291 -6.88 9.32 2.34
C TRP A 291 -5.54 9.03 2.99
N GLN A 292 -5.46 9.21 4.31
CA GLN A 292 -4.26 8.91 5.09
C GLN A 292 -4.64 8.08 6.31
N GLY A 293 -3.89 7.01 6.57
CA GLY A 293 -4.16 6.10 7.67
C GLY A 293 -3.49 4.75 7.48
N TYR A 294 -4.21 3.67 7.82
CA TYR A 294 -3.83 2.30 7.55
C TYR A 294 -4.90 1.66 6.68
N LEU A 295 -4.63 1.59 5.37
CA LEU A 295 -5.63 1.33 4.35
C LEU A 295 -5.42 -0.03 3.71
N GLU A 296 -6.53 -0.74 3.49
CA GLU A 296 -6.57 -1.81 2.51
C GLU A 296 -6.93 -1.21 1.14
N PHE A 297 -6.09 -1.48 0.14
CA PHE A 297 -6.22 -0.89 -1.18
C PHE A 297 -7.57 -1.19 -1.86
N LEU A 298 -8.05 -2.44 -1.77
CA LEU A 298 -9.31 -2.86 -2.40
C LEU A 298 -10.56 -2.22 -1.78
N ALA A 299 -10.52 -1.92 -0.48
CA ALA A 299 -11.64 -1.29 0.21
C ALA A 299 -11.76 0.21 -0.14
N THR A 300 -10.63 0.85 -0.48
CA THR A 300 -10.54 2.31 -0.66
C THR A 300 -10.68 2.78 -2.11
N VAL A 301 -10.23 1.98 -3.08
CA VAL A 301 -10.23 2.40 -4.48
C VAL A 301 -11.57 2.08 -5.16
N PRO A 302 -12.10 2.99 -6.00
CA PRO A 302 -13.28 2.72 -6.80
C PRO A 302 -13.09 1.51 -7.72
N ASN A 303 -14.14 0.71 -7.85
CA ASN A 303 -14.47 0.19 -9.18
C ASN A 303 -15.02 1.40 -9.93
N ALA A 304 -14.17 2.09 -10.70
CA ALA A 304 -14.56 3.34 -11.36
C ALA A 304 -15.84 3.08 -12.18
N PRO A 305 -16.92 3.86 -11.98
CA PRO A 305 -18.07 3.75 -12.86
C PRO A 305 -17.57 4.03 -14.28
N SER A 306 -18.11 3.31 -15.26
CA SER A 306 -17.99 3.72 -16.66
C SER A 306 -18.71 5.07 -16.81
N CYS A 307 -18.00 6.17 -16.56
CA CYS A 307 -18.51 7.50 -16.85
C CYS A 307 -18.80 7.55 -18.35
N GLY A 308 -20.10 7.60 -18.69
CA GLY A 308 -20.60 7.67 -20.06
C GLY A 308 -20.21 8.94 -20.81
N HIS A 309 -19.46 9.84 -20.15
CA HIS A 309 -18.73 10.92 -20.77
C HIS A 309 -17.24 10.69 -20.57
N GLN A 310 -16.54 10.58 -21.70
CA GLN A 310 -15.11 10.71 -21.98
C GLN A 310 -14.19 11.15 -20.81
N THR A 311 -14.15 10.41 -19.71
CA THR A 311 -13.16 10.62 -18.65
C THR A 311 -11.80 10.34 -19.25
N ARG A 312 -10.99 11.38 -19.43
CA ARG A 312 -9.76 11.29 -20.22
C ARG A 312 -8.67 10.50 -19.50
N TRP A 313 -8.70 10.45 -18.16
CA TRP A 313 -7.76 9.73 -17.30
C TRP A 313 -8.12 9.86 -15.79
N GLU A 314 -7.59 8.95 -14.96
CA GLU A 314 -7.58 9.01 -13.48
C GLU A 314 -6.20 8.53 -12.99
N ASN A 315 -5.65 9.14 -11.93
CA ASN A 315 -4.38 8.69 -11.33
C ASN A 315 -4.57 8.27 -9.87
N ILE A 316 -4.06 7.10 -9.52
CA ILE A 316 -4.00 6.58 -8.15
C ILE A 316 -2.55 6.46 -7.73
N SER A 317 -2.18 7.16 -6.66
CA SER A 317 -0.86 7.04 -6.05
C SER A 317 -0.95 6.48 -4.62
N CYS A 318 -0.08 5.52 -4.32
CA CYS A 318 0.00 4.88 -3.01
C CYS A 318 1.36 5.15 -2.36
N GLY A 319 1.37 5.61 -1.12
CA GLY A 319 2.55 5.68 -0.27
C GLY A 319 2.57 4.53 0.74
N ARG A 320 3.74 3.91 0.94
CA ARG A 320 4.03 3.00 2.06
C ARG A 320 4.53 3.77 3.27
#